data_AF-A0A0J5GM17-F1
#
_entry.id   AF-A0A0J5GM17-F1
#
_cell.length_a   1.000
_cell.length_b   1.000
_cell.length_c   1.000
_cell.angle_alpha   90.00
_cell.angle_beta   90.00
_cell.angle_gamma   90.00
#
_symmetry.space_group_name_H-M   'P 1'
#
loop_
_entity.id
_entity.type
_entity.pdbx_description
1 polymer ?
#
loop_
_entity_poly.entity_id
_entity_poly.type
_entity_poly.pdbx_seq_one_letter_code
_entity_poly.pdbx_strand_id
1 'polypeptide(L)' 'MSEENHFRPETLAIHAGQEIDPTTFSRAVPLYQTTSYGFKDTDHAANLFSLSEFGNIYTRLMNPTTDVFEKRVAALEGG' A
#
# COMPACT_ATOMS: atom_id res chain seq x y z
N MET A 1 -2.65 24.40 -0.70
CA MET A 1 -1.64 23.48 -0.16
C MET A 1 -2.16 23.11 1.21
N SER A 2 -2.69 21.90 1.38
CA SER A 2 -3.20 21.45 2.67
C SER A 2 -2.08 21.57 3.71
N GLU A 3 -2.39 22.10 4.90
CA GLU A 3 -1.45 22.07 6.01
C GLU A 3 -1.00 20.64 6.23
N GLU A 4 0.32 20.43 6.22
CA GLU A 4 0.93 19.16 6.52
C GLU A 4 0.69 18.90 8.00
N ASN A 5 -0.38 18.16 8.31
CA ASN A 5 -0.72 17.81 9.67
C ASN A 5 0.38 16.88 10.20
N HIS A 6 1.36 17.47 10.89
CA HIS A 6 2.34 16.73 11.69
C HIS A 6 1.61 16.10 12.87
N PHE A 7 1.06 14.91 12.62
CA PHE A 7 0.58 14.06 13.68
C PHE A 7 1.74 13.66 14.59
N ARG A 8 1.42 13.41 15.86
CA ARG A 8 2.40 12.90 16.80
C ARG A 8 2.87 11.50 16.36
N PRO A 9 4.12 11.09 16.68
CA PRO A 9 4.64 9.78 16.32
C PRO A 9 3.73 8.62 16.76
N GLU A 10 3.08 8.73 17.93
CA GLU A 10 2.16 7.69 18.43
C GLU A 10 0.93 7.52 17.53
N THR A 11 0.42 8.63 16.98
CA THR A 11 -0.70 8.59 16.03
C THR A 11 -0.26 7.96 14.71
N LEU A 12 0.94 8.31 14.23
CA LEU A 12 1.51 7.74 13.00
C LEU A 12 1.77 6.23 13.15
N ALA A 13 2.30 5.81 14.30
CA ALA A 13 2.57 4.40 14.59
C ALA A 13 1.31 3.52 14.53
N ILE A 14 0.13 4.09 14.82
CA ILE A 14 -1.15 3.37 14.77
C ILE A 14 -1.80 3.48 13.38
N HIS A 15 -1.71 4.63 12.71
CA HIS A 15 -2.58 4.95 11.56
C HIS A 15 -1.86 5.14 10.23
N ALA A 16 -0.57 5.47 10.21
CA ALA A 16 0.12 5.78 8.96
C ALA A 16 0.17 4.56 8.03
N GLY A 17 0.08 4.84 6.73
CA GLY A 17 0.13 3.85 5.65
C GLY A 17 -1.12 3.00 5.44
N GLN A 18 -2.12 3.09 6.34
CA GLN A 18 -3.29 2.21 6.33
C GLN A 18 -4.58 2.96 6.03
N GLU A 19 -5.35 2.43 5.08
CA GLU A 19 -6.71 2.88 4.78
C GLU A 19 -7.73 1.79 5.15
N ILE A 20 -9.02 2.16 5.23
CA ILE A 20 -10.08 1.17 5.41
C ILE A 20 -10.19 0.37 4.11
N ASP A 21 -10.25 -0.96 4.20
CA ASP A 21 -10.40 -1.80 3.01
C ASP A 21 -11.68 -1.41 2.24
N PRO A 22 -11.59 -0.96 0.98
CA PRO A 22 -12.75 -0.47 0.25
C PRO A 22 -13.73 -1.59 -0.16
N THR A 23 -13.30 -2.85 -0.10
CA THR A 23 -14.13 -4.00 -0.52
C THR A 23 -15.05 -4.45 0.60
N THR A 24 -14.56 -4.53 1.83
CA THR A 24 -15.26 -5.11 2.99
C THR A 24 -15.49 -4.13 4.14
N PHE A 25 -14.92 -2.93 4.07
CA PHE A 25 -14.87 -1.95 5.16
C PHE A 25 -14.16 -2.45 6.42
N SER A 26 -13.34 -3.52 6.31
CA SER A 26 -12.48 -3.94 7.40
C SER A 26 -11.52 -2.82 7.79
N ARG A 27 -11.45 -2.52 9.09
CA ARG A 27 -10.47 -1.57 9.62
C ARG A 27 -9.09 -2.18 9.73
N ALA A 28 -8.97 -3.46 10.07
CA ALA A 28 -7.67 -4.14 10.16
C ALA A 28 -7.10 -4.37 8.75
N VAL A 29 -5.78 -4.22 8.61
CA VAL A 29 -5.07 -4.51 7.35
C VAL A 29 -5.30 -5.97 6.97
N PRO A 30 -5.84 -6.26 5.78
CA PRO A 30 -5.96 -7.64 5.31
C PRO A 30 -4.58 -8.30 5.15
N LEU A 31 -4.52 -9.60 5.43
CA LEU A 31 -3.34 -10.41 5.23
C LEU A 31 -3.33 -10.96 3.79
N TYR A 32 -2.65 -10.27 2.88
CA TYR A 32 -2.49 -10.69 1.48
C TYR A 32 -1.40 -11.77 1.36
N GLN A 33 -1.65 -12.94 1.95
CA GLN A 33 -0.76 -14.10 1.90
C GLN A 33 -0.84 -14.83 0.56
N THR A 34 -0.41 -14.16 -0.49
CA THR A 34 -0.36 -14.68 -1.86
C THR A 34 1.06 -14.59 -2.41
N THR A 35 1.30 -15.24 -3.54
CA THR A 35 2.55 -15.07 -4.30
C THR A 35 2.38 -14.11 -5.48
N SER A 36 1.27 -14.22 -6.20
CA SER A 36 0.98 -13.48 -7.45
C SER A 36 -0.37 -12.76 -7.41
N TYR A 37 -0.54 -11.80 -8.32
CA TYR A 37 -1.78 -11.04 -8.51
C TYR A 37 -2.30 -11.22 -9.94
N GLY A 38 -3.62 -11.27 -10.10
CA GLY A 38 -4.26 -11.36 -11.41
C GLY A 38 -4.27 -10.01 -12.14
N PHE A 39 -4.17 -10.05 -13.46
CA PHE A 39 -4.33 -8.88 -14.32
C PHE A 39 -5.75 -8.82 -14.87
N LYS A 40 -6.25 -7.60 -15.11
CA LYS A 40 -7.56 -7.39 -15.75
C LYS A 40 -7.55 -7.89 -17.20
N ASP A 41 -6.48 -7.57 -17.93
CA ASP A 41 -6.22 -7.97 -19.31
C ASP A 41 -4.70 -7.88 -19.61
N THR A 42 -4.31 -8.10 -20.87
CA THR A 42 -2.92 -8.06 -21.32
C THR A 42 -2.31 -6.66 -21.31
N ASP A 43 -3.12 -5.63 -21.55
CA ASP A 43 -2.67 -4.24 -21.62
C ASP A 43 -2.36 -3.72 -20.21
N HIS A 44 -3.21 -4.05 -19.23
CA HIS A 44 -2.96 -3.81 -17.81
C HIS A 44 -1.64 -4.46 -17.36
N ALA A 45 -1.37 -5.70 -17.76
CA ALA A 45 -0.10 -6.35 -17.45
C ALA A 45 1.09 -5.58 -18.04
N ALA A 46 1.03 -5.20 -19.31
CA ALA A 46 2.08 -4.42 -19.97
C ALA A 46 2.36 -3.10 -19.25
N ASN A 47 1.32 -2.36 -18.86
CA ASN A 47 1.43 -1.09 -18.16
C ASN A 47 2.10 -1.22 -16.78
N LEU A 48 1.79 -2.29 -16.03
CA LEU A 48 2.41 -2.55 -14.73
C LEU A 48 3.92 -2.83 -14.87
N PHE A 49 4.31 -3.64 -15.86
CA PHE A 49 5.73 -3.97 -16.08
C PHE A 49 6.53 -2.83 -16.70
N SER A 50 5.90 -1.92 -17.46
CA SER A 50 6.53 -0.69 -17.96
C SER A 50 6.53 0.45 -16.96
N LEU A 51 6.02 0.23 -15.73
CA LEU A 51 5.84 1.25 -14.69
C LEU A 51 4.98 2.44 -15.15
N SER A 52 4.13 2.23 -16.16
CA SER A 52 3.19 3.23 -16.67
C SER A 52 1.89 3.25 -15.86
N GLU A 53 1.62 2.18 -15.10
CA GLU A 53 0.53 2.09 -14.12
C GLU A 53 1.08 1.51 -12.80
N PHE A 54 0.52 1.95 -11.67
CA PHE A 54 0.85 1.40 -10.35
C PHE A 54 -0.06 0.21 -10.02
N GLY A 55 0.51 -0.87 -9.52
CA GLY A 55 -0.25 -2.03 -9.08
C GLY A 55 0.62 -3.24 -8.81
N ASN A 56 0.04 -4.23 -8.13
CA ASN A 56 0.76 -5.41 -7.68
C ASN A 56 0.95 -6.43 -8.81
N ILE A 57 2.18 -6.96 -8.92
CA ILE A 57 2.55 -7.99 -9.90
C ILE A 57 2.82 -9.31 -9.18
N TYR A 58 3.74 -9.28 -8.22
CA TYR A 58 4.21 -10.45 -7.50
C TYR A 58 4.80 -10.05 -6.15
N THR A 59 4.59 -10.85 -5.10
CA THR A 59 4.90 -10.49 -3.70
C THR A 59 6.38 -10.20 -3.45
N ARG A 60 7.30 -10.84 -4.17
CA ARG A 60 8.75 -10.50 -4.10
C ARG A 60 9.06 -9.06 -4.52
N LEU A 61 8.20 -8.44 -5.34
CA LEU A 61 8.35 -7.05 -5.75
C LEU A 61 7.54 -6.11 -4.85
N MET A 62 6.30 -6.48 -4.53
CA MET A 62 5.39 -5.66 -3.74
C MET A 62 4.23 -6.50 -3.19
N ASN A 63 3.75 -6.16 -2.00
CA ASN A 63 2.62 -6.77 -1.34
C ASN A 63 1.85 -5.70 -0.54
N PRO A 64 0.51 -5.58 -0.67
CA PRO A 64 -0.25 -4.53 0.02
C PRO A 64 -0.12 -4.56 1.55
N THR A 65 0.04 -5.74 2.16
CA THR A 65 0.24 -5.84 3.62
C THR A 65 1.60 -5.27 4.02
N THR A 66 2.64 -5.54 3.23
CA THR A 66 4.00 -5.03 3.45
C THR A 66 4.10 -3.53 3.15
N ASP A 67 3.44 -3.05 2.10
CA ASP A 67 3.40 -1.64 1.72
C ASP A 67 2.87 -0.73 2.84
N VAL A 68 1.88 -1.18 3.62
CA VAL A 68 1.41 -0.45 4.83
C VAL A 68 2.55 -0.28 5.84
N PHE A 69 3.36 -1.32 6.05
CA PHE A 69 4.51 -1.26 6.96
C PHE A 69 5.58 -0.30 6.43
N GLU A 70 5.93 -0.41 5.14
CA GLU A 70 6.92 0.46 4.49
C GLU A 70 6.52 1.94 4.62
N LYS A 71 5.27 2.28 4.27
CA LYS A 71 4.72 3.64 4.40
C LYS A 71 4.71 4.13 5.84
N ARG A 72 4.42 3.24 6.80
CA ARG A 72 4.37 3.60 8.22
C ARG A 72 5.75 3.92 8.78
N VAL A 73 6.75 3.11 8.44
CA VAL A 73 8.13 3.37 8.85
C VAL A 73 8.64 4.64 8.19
N ALA A 74 8.39 4.84 6.89
CA ALA A 74 8.77 6.07 6.20
C ALA A 74 8.15 7.31 6.87
N ALA A 75 6.86 7.25 7.25
CA ALA A 75 6.19 8.35 7.95
C ALA A 75 6.75 8.63 9.35
N LEU A 76 7.24 7.60 10.06
CA LEU A 76 7.85 7.75 11.39
C LEU A 76 9.28 8.30 11.32
N GLU A 77 10.04 7.91 10.30
CA GLU A 77 11.45 8.27 10.15
C GLU A 77 11.69 9.52 9.28
N GLY A 78 10.64 10.07 8.66
CA GLY A 78 10.70 11.31 7.89
C GLY A 78 11.03 11.15 6.40
N GLY A 79 10.91 9.93 5.86
CA GLY A 79 11.12 9.62 4.44
C GLY A 79 12.52 9.15 4.08
#